data_AF-A0A0F8Y7N9-F1
#
_entry.id   AF-A0A0F8Y7N9-F1
#
_cell.length_a   1.000
_cell.length_b   1.000
_cell.length_c   1.000
_cell.angle_alpha   90.00
_cell.angle_beta   90.00
_cell.angle_gamma   90.00
#
_symmetry.space_group_name_H-M   'P 1'
#
loop_
_entity.id
_entity.type
_entity.pdbx_description
1 polymer ?
#
loop_
_entity_poly.entity_id
_entity_poly.type
_entity_poly.pdbx_seq_one_letter_code
_entity_poly.pdbx_strand_id
1 'polypeptide(L)'
;QGKLKSMFIFGLVLAFLITLVYASVTTLISPIDNSIDDDGKIDFEVACIPSTSWNVTNATLYTNIGGVWLSNRTLQYTDPVVNSTAYFNFTNIINETPEGAYIWNAECGEKNYTSATVSSGRTSFAGNNTITVRYSDQLITTSPADGTYSSMDMKLMLYVLHALQVVGISPK
;
A
#
# COMPACT_ATOMS: atom_id res chain seq x y z
N GLN A 1 -50.68 -16.68 7.76
CA GLN A 1 -49.37 -17.18 7.28
C GLN A 1 -48.25 -16.12 7.20
N GLY A 2 -48.54 -14.80 7.18
CA GLY A 2 -47.49 -13.76 7.11
C GLY A 2 -46.66 -13.53 8.38
N LYS A 3 -47.24 -13.68 9.58
CA LYS A 3 -46.54 -13.41 10.86
C LYS A 3 -45.39 -14.38 11.16
N LEU A 4 -45.49 -15.65 10.75
CA LEU A 4 -44.45 -16.65 11.02
C LEU A 4 -43.18 -16.43 10.19
N LYS A 5 -43.32 -15.93 8.95
CA LYS A 5 -42.18 -15.62 8.07
C LYS A 5 -41.37 -14.41 8.56
N SER A 6 -42.04 -13.40 9.12
CA SER A 6 -41.38 -12.18 9.61
C SER A 6 -40.53 -12.44 10.86
N MET A 7 -40.99 -13.29 11.79
CA MET A 7 -40.22 -13.66 12.99
C MET A 7 -38.95 -14.47 12.66
N PHE A 8 -39.00 -15.33 11.65
CA PHE A 8 -37.84 -16.14 11.24
C PHE A 8 -36.74 -15.28 10.61
N ILE A 9 -37.11 -14.29 9.80
CA ILE A 9 -36.16 -13.36 9.17
C ILE A 9 -35.45 -12.50 10.22
N PHE A 10 -36.18 -11.99 11.22
CA PHE A 10 -35.57 -11.21 12.32
C PHE A 10 -34.59 -12.04 13.15
N GLY A 11 -34.94 -13.29 13.46
CA GLY A 11 -34.04 -14.20 14.17
C GLY A 11 -32.74 -14.48 13.39
N LEU A 12 -32.85 -14.66 12.07
CA LEU A 12 -31.69 -14.92 11.20
C LEU A 12 -30.78 -13.70 11.08
N VAL A 13 -31.34 -12.49 10.91
CA VAL A 13 -30.57 -11.24 10.85
C VAL A 13 -29.87 -10.97 12.18
N LEU A 14 -30.54 -11.20 13.32
CA LEU A 14 -29.93 -11.02 14.63
C LEU A 14 -28.78 -12.02 14.87
N ALA A 15 -28.98 -13.30 14.51
CA ALA A 15 -27.92 -14.31 14.62
C ALA A 15 -26.69 -13.95 13.77
N PHE A 16 -26.91 -13.43 12.56
CA PHE A 16 -25.84 -12.98 11.68
C PHE A 16 -25.06 -11.79 12.28
N LEU A 17 -25.77 -10.82 12.86
CA LEU A 17 -25.15 -9.66 13.53
C LEU A 17 -24.31 -10.05 14.76
N ILE A 18 -24.71 -11.06 15.53
CA ILE A 18 -23.97 -11.51 16.72
C ILE A 18 -22.67 -12.24 16.33
N THR A 19 -22.63 -12.89 15.16
CA THR A 19 -21.41 -13.60 14.69
C THR A 19 -20.30 -12.68 14.18
N LEU A 20 -20.58 -11.39 13.91
CA LEU A 20 -19.59 -10.46 13.35
C LEU A 20 -18.49 -10.01 14.34
N VAL A 21 -18.60 -10.30 15.65
CA VAL A 21 -17.70 -9.74 16.69
C VAL A 21 -16.45 -10.61 16.97
N TYR A 22 -16.29 -11.75 16.29
CA TYR A 22 -15.26 -12.76 16.64
C TYR A 22 -14.22 -13.05 15.55
N ALA A 23 -14.14 -12.23 14.51
CA ALA A 23 -13.16 -12.38 13.45
C ALA A 23 -12.03 -11.36 13.59
N SER A 24 -10.79 -11.80 13.37
CA SER A 24 -9.67 -10.89 13.15
C SER A 24 -9.80 -10.26 11.77
N VAL A 25 -9.34 -9.02 11.65
CA VAL A 25 -9.37 -8.25 10.40
C VAL A 25 -7.96 -7.84 10.05
N THR A 26 -7.56 -8.11 8.82
CA THR A 26 -6.27 -7.72 8.27
C THR A 26 -6.48 -6.80 7.09
N THR A 27 -5.75 -5.69 7.06
CA THR A 27 -5.84 -4.68 5.99
C THR A 27 -4.45 -4.32 5.51
N LEU A 28 -4.21 -4.44 4.20
CA LEU A 28 -3.04 -3.91 3.53
C LEU A 28 -3.32 -2.44 3.17
N ILE A 29 -2.84 -1.51 3.99
CA ILE A 29 -3.14 -0.07 3.93
C ILE A 29 -2.38 0.59 2.78
N SER A 30 -1.09 0.29 2.69
CA SER A 30 -0.18 0.86 1.70
C SER A 30 0.65 -0.25 1.06
N PRO A 31 0.96 -0.13 -0.24
CA PRO A 31 0.33 0.79 -1.20
C PRO A 31 -1.14 0.44 -1.44
N ILE A 32 -1.95 1.42 -1.84
CA ILE A 32 -3.37 1.18 -2.18
C ILE A 32 -3.48 0.31 -3.44
N ASP A 33 -4.59 -0.44 -3.57
CA ASP A 33 -4.82 -1.26 -4.76
C ASP A 33 -4.80 -0.41 -6.06
N ASN A 34 -4.11 -0.92 -7.06
CA ASN A 34 -3.83 -0.30 -8.37
C ASN A 34 -2.92 0.93 -8.32
N SER A 35 -2.09 1.09 -7.27
CA SER A 35 -1.07 2.14 -7.24
C SER A 35 0.01 1.93 -8.30
N ILE A 36 0.67 3.02 -8.68
CA ILE A 36 1.86 3.02 -9.54
C ILE A 36 3.07 3.37 -8.66
N ASP A 37 4.12 2.57 -8.81
CA ASP A 37 5.43 2.75 -8.18
C ASP A 37 6.45 3.13 -9.26
N ASP A 38 7.24 4.18 -9.04
CA ASP A 38 8.12 4.79 -10.05
C ASP A 38 9.63 4.65 -9.75
N ASP A 39 9.99 4.18 -8.56
CA ASP A 39 11.37 4.01 -8.11
C ASP A 39 11.75 2.55 -7.80
N GLY A 40 10.79 1.62 -7.88
CA GLY A 40 11.00 0.19 -7.64
C GLY A 40 11.13 -0.19 -6.17
N LYS A 41 10.89 0.76 -5.24
CA LYS A 41 11.03 0.58 -3.79
C LYS A 41 9.68 0.67 -3.12
N ILE A 42 9.12 -0.50 -2.84
CA ILE A 42 7.75 -0.60 -2.35
C ILE A 42 7.75 -0.83 -0.85
N ASP A 43 7.25 0.15 -0.11
CA ASP A 43 7.00 0.07 1.33
C ASP A 43 5.55 -0.33 1.60
N PHE A 44 5.34 -1.31 2.49
CA PHE A 44 3.99 -1.76 2.85
C PHE A 44 3.64 -1.42 4.29
N GLU A 45 2.39 -1.02 4.49
CA GLU A 45 1.79 -0.83 5.81
C GLU A 45 0.61 -1.79 5.97
N VAL A 46 0.61 -2.56 7.05
CA VAL A 46 -0.43 -3.55 7.37
C VAL A 46 -1.02 -3.24 8.74
N ALA A 47 -2.35 -3.19 8.81
CA ALA A 47 -3.07 -3.16 10.07
C ALA A 47 -3.70 -4.52 10.38
N CYS A 48 -3.52 -4.95 11.63
CA CYS A 48 -4.05 -6.20 12.17
C CYS A 48 -4.96 -5.86 13.36
N ILE A 49 -6.26 -6.08 13.24
CA ILE A 49 -7.24 -5.92 14.30
C ILE A 49 -7.55 -7.32 14.85
N PRO A 50 -7.17 -7.66 16.09
CA PRO A 50 -7.36 -9.00 16.63
C PRO A 50 -8.82 -9.27 16.97
N SER A 51 -9.15 -10.55 17.07
CA SER A 51 -10.40 -11.02 17.67
C SER A 51 -10.45 -10.67 19.17
N THR A 52 -11.65 -10.62 19.76
CA THR A 52 -11.81 -10.41 21.21
C THR A 52 -11.07 -11.50 22.01
N SER A 53 -10.23 -11.07 22.97
CA SER A 53 -9.32 -11.87 23.81
C SER A 53 -8.07 -12.43 23.11
N TRP A 54 -7.73 -11.90 21.93
CA TRP A 54 -6.53 -12.27 21.18
C TRP A 54 -5.54 -11.13 21.11
N ASN A 55 -4.29 -11.50 20.89
CA ASN A 55 -3.18 -10.58 20.70
C ASN A 55 -2.50 -10.88 19.35
N VAL A 56 -2.28 -9.85 18.54
CA VAL A 56 -1.55 -9.97 17.28
C VAL A 56 -0.09 -10.30 17.59
N THR A 57 0.49 -11.29 16.93
CA THR A 57 1.86 -11.78 17.19
C THR A 57 2.80 -11.52 16.03
N ASN A 58 2.31 -11.51 14.80
CA ASN A 58 3.12 -11.26 13.61
C ASN A 58 2.27 -10.81 12.42
N ALA A 59 2.97 -10.32 11.39
CA ALA A 59 2.41 -10.17 10.06
C ALA A 59 3.39 -10.73 9.02
N THR A 60 2.86 -11.40 8.01
CA THR A 60 3.60 -11.94 6.86
C THR A 60 3.12 -11.30 5.58
N LEU A 61 4.03 -10.73 4.81
CA LEU A 61 3.78 -10.19 3.49
C LEU A 61 3.94 -11.29 2.43
N TYR A 62 2.99 -11.39 1.51
CA TYR A 62 2.96 -12.36 0.42
C TYR A 62 2.91 -11.66 -0.93
N THR A 63 3.50 -12.29 -1.94
CA THR A 63 3.44 -11.86 -3.33
C THR A 63 2.95 -12.99 -4.22
N ASN A 64 2.21 -12.65 -5.27
CA ASN A 64 1.86 -13.58 -6.33
C ASN A 64 2.70 -13.27 -7.57
N ILE A 65 3.65 -14.15 -7.86
CA ILE A 65 4.51 -14.06 -9.03
C ILE A 65 4.27 -15.32 -9.86
N GLY A 66 3.79 -15.14 -11.10
CA GLY A 66 3.53 -16.27 -12.01
C GLY A 66 2.38 -17.18 -11.57
N GLY A 67 1.43 -16.69 -10.77
CA GLY A 67 0.27 -17.46 -10.30
C GLY A 67 0.51 -18.22 -8.99
N VAL A 68 1.72 -18.14 -8.41
CA VAL A 68 2.07 -18.81 -7.15
C VAL A 68 2.25 -17.78 -6.05
N TRP A 69 1.56 -17.99 -4.93
CA TRP A 69 1.74 -17.20 -3.72
C TRP A 69 2.99 -17.63 -2.96
N LEU A 70 3.88 -16.67 -2.72
CA LEU A 70 5.13 -16.86 -1.99
C LEU A 70 5.17 -15.88 -0.80
N SER A 71 5.57 -16.39 0.37
CA SER A 71 5.85 -15.55 1.52
C SER A 71 7.15 -14.78 1.28
N ASN A 72 7.10 -13.45 1.39
CA ASN A 72 8.27 -12.60 1.23
C ASN A 72 8.96 -12.36 2.58
N ARG A 73 8.23 -11.80 3.55
CA ARG A 73 8.81 -11.41 4.85
C ARG A 73 7.79 -11.52 5.97
N THR A 74 8.24 -12.00 7.12
CA THR A 74 7.47 -11.98 8.37
C THR A 74 8.11 -11.03 9.38
N LEU A 75 7.31 -10.16 9.99
CA LEU A 75 7.69 -9.32 11.12
C LEU A 75 6.99 -9.84 12.39
N GLN A 76 7.74 -9.99 13.47
CA GLN A 76 7.20 -10.36 14.77
C GLN A 76 6.85 -9.11 15.57
N TYR A 77 5.76 -9.16 16.34
CA TYR A 77 5.35 -8.11 17.25
C TYR A 77 5.91 -8.41 18.64
N THR A 78 6.80 -7.55 19.13
CA THR A 78 7.59 -7.83 20.34
C THR A 78 6.80 -7.71 21.63
N ASP A 79 5.77 -6.85 21.65
CA ASP A 79 5.00 -6.52 22.86
C ASP A 79 3.50 -6.59 22.58
N PRO A 80 2.96 -7.81 22.40
CA PRO A 80 1.59 -7.98 21.97
C PRO A 80 0.58 -7.61 23.06
N VAL A 81 -0.28 -6.65 22.77
CA VAL A 81 -1.36 -6.18 23.65
C VAL A 81 -2.69 -6.79 23.21
N VAL A 82 -3.43 -7.34 24.18
CA VAL A 82 -4.73 -7.96 23.95
C VAL A 82 -5.74 -6.94 23.43
N ASN A 83 -6.54 -7.31 22.43
CA ASN A 83 -7.57 -6.46 21.83
C ASN A 83 -7.03 -5.14 21.23
N SER A 84 -5.73 -5.03 20.99
CA SER A 84 -5.13 -3.85 20.41
C SER A 84 -4.83 -4.08 18.93
N THR A 85 -5.14 -3.08 18.11
CA THR A 85 -4.68 -3.05 16.72
C THR A 85 -3.15 -2.97 16.70
N ALA A 86 -2.52 -3.81 15.87
CA ALA A 86 -1.08 -3.75 15.59
C ALA A 86 -0.86 -3.25 14.16
N TYR A 87 0.16 -2.41 13.98
CA TYR A 87 0.58 -1.90 12.68
C TYR A 87 1.99 -2.42 12.37
N PHE A 88 2.18 -2.92 11.15
CA PHE A 88 3.44 -3.44 10.67
C PHE A 88 3.89 -2.67 9.44
N ASN A 89 5.12 -2.14 9.51
CA ASN A 89 5.74 -1.42 8.42
C ASN A 89 6.85 -2.28 7.80
N PHE A 90 6.62 -2.69 6.56
CA PHE A 90 7.55 -3.46 5.74
C PHE A 90 8.32 -2.49 4.84
N THR A 91 9.37 -1.87 5.38
CA THR A 91 10.14 -0.88 4.64
C THR A 91 11.41 -1.46 4.02
N ASN A 92 11.77 -1.01 2.82
CA ASN A 92 12.98 -1.42 2.08
C ASN A 92 13.13 -2.95 1.90
N ILE A 93 12.02 -3.69 1.86
CA ILE A 93 12.04 -5.15 1.69
C ILE A 93 12.09 -5.53 0.22
N ILE A 94 11.51 -4.70 -0.64
CA ILE A 94 11.52 -4.87 -2.08
C ILE A 94 12.25 -3.70 -2.70
N ASN A 95 13.38 -3.99 -3.33
CA ASN A 95 14.20 -3.00 -4.00
C ASN A 95 14.39 -3.45 -5.45
N GLU A 96 14.39 -2.49 -6.38
CA GLU A 96 14.72 -2.72 -7.78
C GLU A 96 13.78 -3.75 -8.45
N THR A 97 12.48 -3.67 -8.11
CA THR A 97 11.47 -4.52 -8.74
C THR A 97 11.45 -4.28 -10.25
N PRO A 98 11.50 -5.31 -11.11
CA PRO A 98 11.32 -5.10 -12.54
C PRO A 98 9.98 -4.40 -12.85
N GLU A 99 9.88 -3.76 -14.00
CA GLU A 99 8.59 -3.22 -14.44
C GLU A 99 7.56 -4.33 -14.63
N GLY A 100 6.34 -4.08 -14.18
CA GLY A 100 5.28 -5.07 -14.23
C GLY A 100 4.16 -4.81 -13.22
N ALA A 101 3.14 -5.66 -13.25
CA ALA A 101 2.06 -5.66 -12.28
C ALA A 101 2.22 -6.84 -11.31
N TYR A 102 2.21 -6.54 -10.01
CA TYR A 102 2.44 -7.50 -8.94
C TYR A 102 1.26 -7.47 -7.96
N ILE A 103 0.77 -8.65 -7.57
CA ILE A 103 -0.31 -8.76 -6.59
C ILE A 103 0.30 -9.09 -5.23
N TRP A 104 -0.06 -8.30 -4.24
CA TRP A 104 0.41 -8.39 -2.87
C TRP A 104 -0.75 -8.69 -1.92
N ASN A 105 -0.44 -9.41 -0.85
CA ASN A 105 -1.37 -9.66 0.26
C ASN A 105 -0.56 -9.66 1.57
N ALA A 106 -1.24 -9.49 2.70
CA ALA A 106 -0.66 -9.62 4.01
C ALA A 106 -1.52 -10.54 4.88
N GLU A 107 -0.86 -11.36 5.69
CA GLU A 107 -1.48 -12.23 6.67
C GLU A 107 -1.09 -11.75 8.07
N CYS A 108 -2.04 -11.58 8.97
CA CYS A 108 -1.74 -11.35 10.38
C CYS A 108 -1.93 -12.64 11.17
N GLY A 109 -0.96 -12.97 12.01
CA GLY A 109 -1.08 -14.03 13.01
C GLY A 109 -1.52 -13.46 14.35
N GLU A 110 -2.45 -14.14 15.02
CA GLU A 110 -2.87 -13.83 16.38
C GLU A 110 -2.82 -15.08 17.27
N LYS A 111 -2.61 -14.87 18.58
CA LYS A 111 -2.65 -15.91 19.60
C LYS A 111 -3.68 -15.53 20.67
N ASN A 112 -4.31 -16.55 21.27
CA ASN A 112 -5.26 -16.34 22.35
C ASN A 112 -4.49 -16.00 23.63
N TYR A 113 -4.80 -14.87 24.26
CA TYR A 113 -4.15 -14.45 25.50
C TYR A 113 -4.63 -15.25 26.72
N THR A 114 -5.89 -15.68 26.70
CA THR A 114 -6.55 -16.31 27.86
C THR A 114 -6.26 -17.80 28.00
N SER A 115 -5.68 -18.43 26.99
CA SER A 115 -5.41 -19.86 27.00
C SER A 115 -3.94 -20.16 26.84
N ALA A 116 -3.33 -20.66 27.91
CA ALA A 116 -1.99 -21.24 27.86
C ALA A 116 -1.93 -22.53 27.02
N THR A 117 -3.07 -23.15 26.72
CA THR A 117 -3.22 -24.45 26.03
C THR A 117 -3.68 -24.34 24.58
N VAL A 118 -4.33 -23.24 24.16
CA VAL A 118 -4.65 -23.00 22.75
C VAL A 118 -3.42 -22.40 22.07
N SER A 119 -2.50 -23.29 21.69
CA SER A 119 -1.36 -22.99 20.83
C SER A 119 -1.75 -22.73 19.37
N SER A 120 -3.03 -22.91 19.03
CA SER A 120 -3.56 -22.70 17.68
C SER A 120 -3.61 -21.19 17.40
N GLY A 121 -2.53 -20.67 16.83
CA GLY A 121 -2.55 -19.35 16.22
C GLY A 121 -3.65 -19.30 15.16
N ARG A 122 -4.35 -18.17 15.08
CA ARG A 122 -5.25 -17.89 13.97
C ARG A 122 -4.54 -16.96 13.01
N THR A 123 -4.93 -17.03 11.75
CA THR A 123 -4.47 -16.10 10.75
C THR A 123 -5.64 -15.49 10.00
N SER A 124 -5.45 -14.25 9.54
CA SER A 124 -6.37 -13.57 8.63
C SER A 124 -5.59 -12.91 7.51
N PHE A 125 -6.10 -13.03 6.29
CA PHE A 125 -5.53 -12.38 5.10
C PHE A 125 -6.20 -11.04 4.84
N ALA A 126 -5.44 -10.10 4.28
CA ALA A 126 -5.96 -8.87 3.69
C ALA A 126 -6.68 -9.16 2.36
N GLY A 127 -7.31 -8.11 1.83
CA GLY A 127 -7.56 -8.01 0.39
C GLY A 127 -6.23 -7.96 -0.39
N ASN A 128 -6.30 -8.36 -1.66
CA ASN A 128 -5.16 -8.25 -2.56
C ASN A 128 -5.02 -6.80 -3.04
N ASN A 129 -3.78 -6.29 -3.06
CA ASN A 129 -3.46 -5.03 -3.73
C ASN A 129 -2.55 -5.31 -4.93
N THR A 130 -2.92 -4.78 -6.09
CA THR A 130 -2.16 -4.83 -7.33
C THR A 130 -1.31 -3.56 -7.42
N ILE A 131 -0.01 -3.71 -7.62
CA ILE A 131 0.93 -2.60 -7.71
C ILE A 131 1.62 -2.69 -9.07
N THR A 132 1.60 -1.59 -9.82
CA THR A 132 2.28 -1.50 -11.11
C THR A 132 3.58 -0.74 -10.95
N VAL A 133 4.71 -1.42 -11.15
CA VAL A 133 6.02 -0.79 -11.20
C VAL A 133 6.26 -0.28 -12.62
N ARG A 134 6.51 1.01 -12.76
CA ARG A 134 6.81 1.68 -14.02
C ARG A 134 7.80 2.80 -13.75
N TYR A 135 9.04 2.58 -14.14
CA TYR A 135 10.04 3.63 -14.02
C TYR A 135 9.67 4.76 -14.98
N SER A 136 9.76 6.01 -14.51
CA SER A 136 9.67 7.11 -15.44
C SER A 136 10.82 6.97 -16.44
N ASP A 137 10.53 7.04 -17.74
CA ASP A 137 11.57 7.24 -18.73
C ASP A 137 12.43 8.41 -18.25
N GLN A 138 13.70 8.13 -17.96
CA GLN A 138 14.65 9.19 -17.62
C GLN A 138 14.55 10.20 -18.75
N LEU A 139 14.06 11.41 -18.44
CA LEU A 139 14.13 12.51 -19.38
C LEU A 139 15.61 12.68 -19.67
N ILE A 140 16.05 12.13 -20.81
CA ILE A 140 17.35 12.45 -21.36
C ILE A 140 17.23 13.92 -21.70
N THR A 141 17.63 14.75 -20.75
CA THR A 141 17.90 16.15 -21.01
C THR A 141 19.03 16.15 -22.01
N THR A 142 18.68 16.27 -23.28
CA THR A 142 19.61 16.72 -24.31
C THR A 142 19.87 18.20 -24.05
N SER A 143 20.42 18.52 -22.87
CA SER A 143 21.03 19.83 -22.68
C SER A 143 22.11 19.91 -23.76
N PRO A 144 22.10 20.95 -24.60
CA PRO A 144 23.16 21.14 -25.58
C PRO A 144 24.50 21.02 -24.85
N ALA A 145 25.48 20.36 -25.46
CA ALA A 145 26.81 20.29 -24.89
C ALA A 145 27.27 21.70 -24.50
N ASP A 146 27.82 21.84 -23.28
CA ASP A 146 28.33 23.11 -22.77
C ASP A 146 29.25 23.74 -23.83
N GLY A 147 28.83 24.88 -24.37
CA GLY A 147 29.55 25.59 -25.43
C GLY A 147 28.92 25.58 -26.83
N THR A 148 27.77 24.96 -27.04
CA THR A 148 27.07 24.98 -28.36
C THR A 148 26.17 26.21 -28.57
N TYR A 149 26.14 27.16 -27.63
CA TYR A 149 25.55 28.47 -27.91
C TYR A 149 26.54 29.27 -28.75
N SER A 150 26.36 29.21 -30.07
CA SER A 150 26.96 30.18 -30.99
C SER A 150 26.67 31.59 -30.47
N SER A 151 27.70 32.43 -30.38
CA SER A 151 27.60 33.82 -29.90
C SER A 151 26.59 34.70 -30.66
N MET A 152 26.03 34.19 -31.77
CA MET A 152 24.93 34.82 -32.49
C MET A 152 23.57 34.68 -31.78
N ASP A 153 23.31 33.58 -31.06
CA ASP A 153 21.98 33.34 -30.48
C ASP A 153 21.74 34.14 -29.19
N MET A 154 22.82 34.39 -28.44
CA MET A 154 22.79 35.25 -27.25
C MET A 154 22.63 36.74 -27.62
N LYS A 155 23.09 37.14 -28.82
CA LYS A 155 22.84 38.49 -29.36
C LYS A 155 21.38 38.69 -29.75
N LEU A 156 20.72 37.66 -30.27
CA LEU A 156 19.30 37.74 -30.64
C LEU A 156 18.40 37.86 -29.41
N MET A 157 18.67 37.10 -28.34
CA MET A 157 17.96 37.29 -27.06
C MET A 157 18.22 38.67 -26.44
N LEU A 158 19.46 39.18 -26.49
CA LEU A 158 19.78 40.51 -25.96
C LEU A 158 19.15 41.65 -26.80
N TYR A 159 18.98 41.46 -28.12
CA TYR A 159 18.27 42.41 -28.99
C TYR A 159 16.77 42.43 -28.73
N VAL A 160 16.16 41.26 -28.51
CA VAL A 160 14.73 41.16 -28.17
C VAL A 160 14.45 41.81 -26.81
N LEU A 161 15.35 41.63 -25.84
CA LEU A 161 15.21 42.25 -24.51
C LEU A 161 15.32 43.79 -24.56
N HIS A 162 16.27 44.32 -25.34
CA HIS A 162 16.38 45.78 -25.53
C HIS A 162 15.23 46.36 -26.35
N ALA A 163 14.74 45.65 -27.37
CA ALA A 163 13.59 46.09 -28.15
C ALA A 163 12.30 46.15 -27.31
N LEU A 164 12.10 45.20 -26.38
CA LEU A 164 10.95 45.20 -25.47
C LEU A 164 10.99 46.36 -24.46
N GLN A 165 12.16 46.76 -23.98
CA GLN A 165 12.31 47.92 -23.08
C GLN A 165 12.05 49.25 -23.78
N VAL A 166 12.37 49.38 -25.07
CA VAL A 166 12.15 50.61 -25.85
C VAL A 166 10.67 50.78 -26.25
N VAL A 167 9.90 49.70 -26.37
CA VAL A 167 8.47 49.75 -26.77
C VAL A 167 7.52 49.78 -25.56
N GLY A 168 8.03 49.75 -24.32
CA GLY A 168 7.22 49.93 -23.11
C GLY A 168 6.22 48.80 -22.82
N ILE A 169 6.42 47.62 -23.42
CA ILE A 169 5.58 46.45 -23.16
C ILE A 169 6.13 45.74 -21.92
N SER A 170 5.54 46.03 -20.76
CA SER A 170 5.78 45.25 -19.55
C SER A 170 5.12 43.88 -19.70
N PRO A 171 5.86 42.77 -19.63
CA PRO A 171 5.25 41.44 -19.58
C PRO A 171 4.50 41.30 -18.24
N LYS A 172 3.26 40.83 -18.30
CA LYS A 172 2.51 40.32 -17.15
C LYS A 172 2.87 38.87 -16.90
#